data_AF-A0A973T9Z7-F1
#
_entry.id   AF-A0A973T9Z7-F1
#
_cell.length_a   1.000
_cell.length_b   1.000
_cell.length_c   1.000
_cell.angle_alpha   90.00
_cell.angle_beta   90.00
_cell.angle_gamma   90.00
#
_symmetry.space_group_name_H-M   'P 1'
#
loop_
_entity.id
_entity.type
_entity.pdbx_description
1 polymer ?
#
loop_
_entity_poly.entity_id
_entity_poly.type
_entity_poly.pdbx_seq_one_letter_code
_entity_poly.pdbx_strand_id
1 'polypeptide(L)'
;MTPTATVAMTRALGISKEIEDAAWFVLGPGLQGKASPLDGRTRTWSVPAAAELLDRLDRGIADSKTNLRENLEGATRGAKQLAVELLFLQSLPLAHEVKSLKVKRARVAEAAGWLEPPLELPEELYAGMTDHGVIRDRTAEFNWTIWDHLKWLCRFVRNVAQRPASVVQAAIKDPLQFHRLAASTPDDQPAIRRSIEFLAWPSYFEPVVADVERQEIRDAFASLVGGAKGDTEEDITADIHRIRLHLDEQAGQRIDWYARQLVSQWRKVGDPGRRAWLLRTHSDNAELLTAWHGEEKVTLDVEHLRHLDPGVTAGVVQHAVDEDYKHLGYVEREDTKTAVFAFLTVMKPGDLVLYQHSGTVRLGGVLGEPEYNDDNRRLRRKVRWFDDGHTATSLPRHVQRQLATPGIVVDATRVVQALQALLPAEAETEPDGDTDGAAVVLPVQEGFSPLTQEFAASLHMELEPLQEIADLLEENRQLVLYGPPGTGKTYLAKHLAAELAEDTTDERVKLVQFHPSYAYEDFFVGYRPDKTDDGQVSFKLVAGPLRRLAEDAAKPGN
;
A
#
# COMPACT_ATOMS: atom_id res chain seq x y z
N MET A 1 30.58 -22.07 -33.31
CA MET A 1 29.48 -21.10 -33.13
C MET A 1 30.03 -20.00 -32.25
N THR A 2 30.13 -18.81 -32.82
CA THR A 2 30.64 -17.58 -32.19
C THR A 2 29.81 -17.24 -30.94
N PRO A 3 30.39 -16.67 -29.88
CA PRO A 3 29.60 -16.20 -28.74
C PRO A 3 28.70 -15.08 -29.25
N THR A 4 27.40 -15.22 -29.06
CA THR A 4 26.40 -14.19 -29.31
C THR A 4 26.85 -12.92 -28.58
N ALA A 5 27.23 -11.90 -29.35
CA ALA A 5 27.49 -10.58 -28.81
C ALA A 5 26.21 -10.11 -28.11
N THR A 6 26.28 -9.91 -26.79
CA THR A 6 25.21 -9.28 -26.02
C THR A 6 24.94 -7.94 -26.68
N VAL A 7 23.78 -7.81 -27.33
CA VAL A 7 23.37 -6.54 -27.94
C VAL A 7 23.31 -5.54 -26.79
N ALA A 8 24.17 -4.52 -26.84
CA ALA A 8 24.18 -3.46 -25.84
C ALA A 8 22.79 -2.81 -25.84
N MET A 9 22.06 -2.96 -24.74
CA MET A 9 20.74 -2.35 -24.60
C MET A 9 20.93 -0.86 -24.41
N THR A 10 20.26 -0.04 -25.20
CA THR A 10 20.23 1.41 -24.98
C THR A 10 19.30 1.70 -23.82
N ARG A 11 19.71 2.56 -22.87
CA ARG A 11 18.82 3.08 -21.82
C ARG A 11 17.65 3.79 -22.50
N ALA A 12 16.49 3.14 -22.52
CA ALA A 12 15.24 3.69 -23.03
C ALA A 12 14.34 4.11 -21.87
N LEU A 13 13.55 5.14 -22.10
CA LEU A 13 12.55 5.64 -21.15
C LEU A 13 11.41 4.61 -21.00
N GLY A 14 10.85 4.52 -19.81
CA GLY A 14 9.78 3.62 -19.40
C GLY A 14 8.45 4.37 -19.26
N ILE A 15 7.96 4.51 -18.02
CA ILE A 15 6.59 4.92 -17.70
C ILE A 15 6.46 6.44 -17.58
N SER A 16 7.45 7.12 -17.01
CA SER A 16 7.43 8.58 -16.84
C SER A 16 8.79 9.16 -17.21
N LYS A 17 8.82 9.91 -18.31
CA LYS A 17 10.02 10.56 -18.80
C LYS A 17 10.59 11.53 -17.77
N GLU A 18 9.73 12.27 -17.08
CA GLU A 18 10.10 13.30 -16.11
C GLU A 18 10.85 12.70 -14.92
N ILE A 19 10.30 11.63 -14.33
CA ILE A 19 10.93 10.89 -13.23
C ILE A 19 12.28 10.33 -13.68
N GLU A 20 12.33 9.74 -14.87
CA GLU A 20 13.50 9.03 -15.37
C GLU A 20 14.63 9.94 -15.84
N ASP A 21 14.31 11.10 -16.41
CA ASP A 21 15.28 12.14 -16.77
C ASP A 21 15.86 12.78 -15.50
N ALA A 22 15.02 13.10 -14.52
CA ALA A 22 15.45 13.67 -13.25
C ALA A 22 16.30 12.68 -12.43
N ALA A 23 15.96 11.39 -12.46
CA ALA A 23 16.77 10.35 -11.84
C ALA A 23 18.16 10.25 -12.49
N TRP A 24 18.20 10.25 -13.82
CA TRP A 24 19.44 10.14 -14.57
C TRP A 24 20.32 11.38 -14.44
N PHE A 25 19.72 12.55 -14.24
CA PHE A 25 20.43 13.78 -13.94
C PHE A 25 21.39 13.58 -12.76
N VAL A 26 20.96 12.90 -11.69
CA VAL A 26 21.79 12.60 -10.52
C VAL A 26 22.59 11.30 -10.68
N LEU A 27 21.95 10.21 -11.07
CA LEU A 27 22.59 8.88 -11.19
C LEU A 27 23.70 8.86 -12.24
N GLY A 28 23.50 9.47 -13.40
CA GLY A 28 24.42 9.42 -14.53
C GLY A 28 25.81 9.96 -14.20
N PRO A 29 25.94 11.24 -13.76
CA PRO A 29 27.22 11.79 -13.31
C PRO A 29 27.81 11.03 -12.12
N GLY A 30 26.99 10.63 -11.15
CA GLY A 30 27.41 9.90 -9.96
C GLY A 30 28.07 8.55 -10.29
N LEU A 31 27.40 7.72 -11.10
CA LEU A 31 27.93 6.45 -11.60
C LEU A 31 29.21 6.63 -12.44
N GLN A 32 29.36 7.77 -13.12
CA GLN A 32 30.55 8.07 -13.92
C GLN A 32 31.70 8.69 -13.12
N GLY A 33 31.54 8.89 -11.81
CA GLY A 33 32.53 9.54 -10.95
C GLY A 33 32.78 11.01 -11.31
N LYS A 34 31.81 11.66 -11.97
CA LYS A 34 31.84 13.08 -12.32
C LYS A 34 31.46 13.94 -11.11
N ALA A 35 31.67 15.24 -11.24
CA ALA A 35 31.13 16.18 -10.26
C ALA A 35 29.59 16.13 -10.28
N SER A 36 29.00 16.38 -9.12
CA SER A 36 27.56 16.52 -8.94
C SER A 36 27.03 17.58 -9.91
N PRO A 37 25.90 17.31 -10.57
CA PRO A 37 25.28 18.28 -11.46
C PRO A 37 24.66 19.46 -10.70
N LEU A 38 24.49 19.35 -9.37
CA LEU A 38 23.84 20.39 -8.55
C LEU A 38 24.75 21.61 -8.31
N ASP A 39 26.06 21.41 -8.31
CA ASP A 39 27.02 22.52 -8.18
C ASP A 39 28.15 22.50 -9.24
N GLY A 40 28.20 21.44 -10.06
CA GLY A 40 29.18 21.24 -11.13
C GLY A 40 30.63 21.07 -10.64
N ARG A 41 30.87 20.95 -9.34
CA ARG A 41 32.22 21.03 -8.74
C ARG A 41 32.48 19.92 -7.72
N THR A 42 31.53 19.60 -6.86
CA THR A 42 31.72 18.65 -5.76
C THR A 42 31.54 17.23 -6.25
N ARG A 43 32.50 16.34 -5.98
CA ARG A 43 32.37 14.90 -6.27
C ARG A 43 31.72 14.18 -5.08
N THR A 44 30.40 14.11 -5.09
CA THR A 44 29.58 13.52 -4.03
C THR A 44 29.65 12.00 -4.02
N TRP A 45 29.64 11.35 -5.19
CA TRP A 45 29.75 9.90 -5.32
C TRP A 45 31.21 9.43 -5.13
N SER A 46 31.66 9.49 -3.88
CA SER A 46 33.03 9.16 -3.49
C SER A 46 33.05 8.37 -2.18
N VAL A 47 34.11 7.57 -2.00
CA VAL A 47 34.30 6.78 -0.77
C VAL A 47 34.30 7.65 0.49
N PRO A 48 35.00 8.81 0.55
CA PRO A 48 35.00 9.65 1.75
C PRO A 48 33.62 10.21 2.11
N ALA A 49 32.88 10.76 1.13
CA ALA A 49 31.56 11.35 1.37
C ALA A 49 30.53 10.29 1.82
N ALA A 50 30.53 9.12 1.16
CA ALA A 50 29.63 8.03 1.50
C ALA A 50 29.97 7.39 2.86
N ALA A 51 31.26 7.26 3.21
CA ALA A 51 31.67 6.72 4.49
C ALA A 51 31.34 7.67 5.65
N GLU A 52 31.56 8.97 5.49
CA GLU A 52 31.20 9.97 6.50
C GLU A 52 29.68 10.01 6.71
N LEU A 53 28.89 10.02 5.62
CA LEU A 53 27.44 10.03 5.73
C LEU A 53 26.92 8.77 6.42
N LEU A 54 27.45 7.59 6.06
CA LEU A 54 27.07 6.33 6.71
C LEU A 54 27.39 6.31 8.20
N ASP A 55 28.60 6.73 8.59
CA ASP A 55 29.01 6.82 10.00
C ASP A 55 28.11 7.76 10.80
N ARG A 56 27.71 8.89 10.21
CA ARG A 56 26.77 9.83 10.84
C ARG A 56 25.36 9.24 11.00
N LEU A 57 24.89 8.50 9.99
CA LEU A 57 23.61 7.79 10.06
C LEU A 57 23.61 6.66 11.09
N ASP A 58 24.74 5.99 11.31
CA ASP A 58 24.88 4.92 12.31
C ASP A 58 25.01 5.47 13.74
N ARG A 59 25.65 6.64 13.92
CA ARG A 59 25.75 7.31 15.24
C ARG A 59 24.40 7.83 15.77
N GLY A 60 23.46 8.12 14.87
CA GLY A 60 22.12 8.64 15.21
C GLY A 60 21.14 7.60 15.75
N ILE A 61 21.58 6.44 16.24
CA ILE A 61 20.68 5.36 16.67
C ILE A 61 20.89 5.08 18.16
N ALA A 62 20.32 5.96 18.98
CA ALA A 62 20.07 5.67 20.40
C ALA A 62 18.69 6.14 20.89
N ASP A 63 17.98 6.98 20.14
CA ASP A 63 16.59 7.34 20.44
C ASP A 63 15.91 7.80 19.14
N SER A 64 14.64 7.43 18.97
CA SER A 64 13.85 7.55 17.74
C SER A 64 13.46 8.99 17.33
N LYS A 65 14.29 9.99 17.63
CA LYS A 65 14.06 11.42 17.37
C LYS A 65 15.31 12.24 16.96
N THR A 66 16.43 11.64 16.56
CA THR A 66 17.55 12.46 16.02
C THR A 66 17.27 12.86 14.56
N ASN A 67 17.20 14.16 14.31
CA ASN A 67 16.89 14.73 13.00
C ASN A 67 18.10 14.55 12.07
N LEU A 68 17.90 14.24 10.77
CA LEU A 68 18.99 14.15 9.78
C LEU A 68 19.88 15.40 9.82
N ARG A 69 19.27 16.56 10.08
CA ARG A 69 19.97 17.83 10.29
C ARG A 69 21.03 17.78 11.40
N GLU A 70 20.69 17.18 12.55
CA GLU A 70 21.59 17.04 13.70
C GLU A 70 22.72 16.06 13.37
N ASN A 71 22.39 14.94 12.73
CA ASN A 71 23.38 13.95 12.28
C ASN A 71 24.40 14.57 11.30
N LEU A 72 23.95 15.54 10.49
CA LEU A 72 24.78 16.27 9.52
C LEU A 72 25.46 17.53 10.08
N GLU A 73 25.31 17.83 11.38
CA GLU A 73 25.99 18.96 11.98
C GLU A 73 27.52 18.77 11.96
N GLY A 74 28.25 19.78 11.47
CA GLY A 74 29.69 19.69 11.24
C GLY A 74 30.12 18.71 10.14
N ALA A 75 29.19 18.16 9.34
CA ALA A 75 29.52 17.29 8.20
C ALA A 75 30.21 18.06 7.07
N THR A 76 31.07 17.37 6.33
CA THR A 76 31.69 17.96 5.14
C THR A 76 30.61 18.33 4.11
N ARG A 77 30.90 19.36 3.29
CA ARG A 77 30.00 19.77 2.20
C ARG A 77 29.67 18.60 1.27
N GLY A 78 30.64 17.74 0.97
CA GLY A 78 30.45 16.55 0.13
C GLY A 78 29.47 15.55 0.73
N ALA A 79 29.54 15.28 2.04
CA ALA A 79 28.60 14.40 2.72
C ALA A 79 27.18 15.00 2.78
N LYS A 80 27.04 16.30 3.06
CA LYS A 80 25.75 17.00 3.05
C LYS A 80 25.11 16.98 1.65
N GLN A 81 25.89 17.28 0.61
CA GLN A 81 25.38 17.27 -0.76
C GLN A 81 25.02 15.86 -1.23
N LEU A 82 25.80 14.85 -0.84
CA LEU A 82 25.44 13.45 -1.08
C LEU A 82 24.10 13.10 -0.40
N ALA A 83 23.87 13.55 0.84
CA ALA A 83 22.59 13.31 1.51
C ALA A 83 21.39 13.88 0.74
N VAL A 84 21.52 15.08 0.16
CA VAL A 84 20.50 15.69 -0.72
C VAL A 84 20.22 14.81 -1.95
N GLU A 85 21.27 14.37 -2.63
CA GLU A 85 21.15 13.49 -3.81
C GLU A 85 20.47 12.15 -3.48
N LEU A 86 20.82 11.55 -2.35
CA LEU A 86 20.27 10.26 -1.94
C LEU A 86 18.82 10.36 -1.45
N LEU A 87 18.46 11.42 -0.72
CA LEU A 87 17.07 11.73 -0.36
C LEU A 87 16.21 11.97 -1.61
N PHE A 88 16.75 12.71 -2.58
CA PHE A 88 16.11 12.92 -3.86
C PHE A 88 15.84 11.59 -4.56
N LEU A 89 16.85 10.74 -4.74
CA LEU A 89 16.69 9.44 -5.41
C LEU A 89 15.76 8.49 -4.67
N GLN A 90 15.78 8.46 -3.34
CA GLN A 90 14.88 7.63 -2.54
C GLN A 90 13.42 8.05 -2.69
N SER A 91 13.14 9.35 -2.71
CA SER A 91 11.77 9.87 -2.77
C SER A 91 11.21 9.95 -4.18
N LEU A 92 12.07 10.07 -5.20
CA LEU A 92 11.71 10.35 -6.59
C LEU A 92 10.64 9.40 -7.18
N PRO A 93 10.73 8.06 -7.06
CA PRO A 93 9.78 7.16 -7.73
C PRO A 93 8.45 6.96 -6.99
N LEU A 94 8.32 7.46 -5.76
CA LEU A 94 7.13 7.27 -4.93
C LEU A 94 5.95 8.11 -5.43
N ALA A 95 4.78 7.48 -5.51
CA ALA A 95 3.52 8.15 -5.77
C ALA A 95 3.01 8.81 -4.49
N HIS A 96 2.57 10.06 -4.65
CA HIS A 96 2.28 10.96 -3.56
C HIS A 96 1.08 11.81 -3.94
N GLU A 97 0.12 11.96 -3.03
CA GLU A 97 -0.95 12.93 -3.24
C GLU A 97 -0.36 14.35 -3.37
N VAL A 98 -1.10 15.29 -3.96
CA VAL A 98 -0.60 16.65 -4.24
C VAL A 98 -0.05 17.35 -2.98
N LYS A 99 -0.62 17.07 -1.80
CA LYS A 99 -0.12 17.58 -0.52
C LYS A 99 1.25 16.98 -0.18
N SER A 100 1.42 15.68 -0.37
CA SER A 100 2.68 14.96 -0.21
C SER A 100 3.77 15.32 -1.22
N LEU A 101 3.41 15.78 -2.41
CA LEU A 101 4.39 16.33 -3.35
C LEU A 101 5.09 17.57 -2.76
N LYS A 102 4.35 18.45 -2.07
CA LYS A 102 4.93 19.62 -1.39
C LYS A 102 5.91 19.17 -0.30
N VAL A 103 5.58 18.10 0.43
CA VAL A 103 6.44 17.49 1.47
C VAL A 103 7.74 16.97 0.89
N LYS A 104 7.64 16.15 -0.17
CA LYS A 104 8.79 15.54 -0.83
C LYS A 104 9.76 16.61 -1.31
N ARG A 105 9.23 17.64 -1.97
CA ARG A 105 10.01 18.80 -2.41
C ARG A 105 10.60 19.57 -1.23
N ALA A 106 9.82 19.82 -0.18
CA ALA A 106 10.28 20.52 1.01
C ALA A 106 11.40 19.77 1.74
N ARG A 107 11.33 18.45 1.87
CA ARG A 107 12.36 17.62 2.51
C ARG A 107 13.70 17.71 1.78
N VAL A 108 13.69 17.60 0.44
CA VAL A 108 14.91 17.72 -0.37
C VAL A 108 15.44 19.16 -0.35
N ALA A 109 14.56 20.16 -0.44
CA ALA A 109 14.93 21.57 -0.37
C ALA A 109 15.48 21.98 1.01
N GLU A 110 14.92 21.46 2.09
CA GLU A 110 15.40 21.69 3.46
C GLU A 110 16.82 21.14 3.61
N ALA A 111 17.06 19.91 3.16
CA ALA A 111 18.39 19.31 3.17
C ALA A 111 19.39 20.14 2.33
N ALA A 112 18.95 20.67 1.19
CA ALA A 112 19.74 21.55 0.34
C ALA A 112 20.08 22.89 1.03
N GLY A 113 19.21 23.37 1.91
CA GLY A 113 19.38 24.57 2.73
C GLY A 113 20.42 24.42 3.85
N TRP A 114 20.81 23.21 4.24
CA TRP A 114 21.81 22.97 5.30
C TRP A 114 23.27 23.11 4.83
N LEU A 115 23.48 23.36 3.54
CA LEU A 115 24.79 23.62 2.96
C LEU A 115 25.16 25.10 3.07
N GLU A 116 26.45 25.40 3.16
CA GLU A 116 26.98 26.76 3.13
C GLU A 116 27.99 26.90 1.98
N PRO A 117 27.70 27.68 0.91
CA PRO A 117 26.39 28.29 0.62
C PRO A 117 25.30 27.24 0.33
N PRO A 118 24.01 27.59 0.51
CA PRO A 118 22.89 26.71 0.20
C PRO A 118 22.92 26.23 -1.25
N LEU A 119 22.36 25.05 -1.50
CA LEU A 119 22.29 24.47 -2.84
C LEU A 119 20.96 24.82 -3.48
N GLU A 120 20.99 25.43 -4.68
CA GLU A 120 19.78 25.65 -5.47
C GLU A 120 19.51 24.40 -6.32
N LEU A 121 18.31 23.83 -6.16
CA LEU A 121 17.90 22.65 -6.94
C LEU A 121 17.40 23.12 -8.32
N PRO A 122 17.93 22.57 -9.43
CA PRO A 122 17.46 22.88 -10.78
C PRO A 122 15.99 22.54 -11.00
N GLU A 123 15.31 23.26 -11.92
CA GLU A 123 13.91 23.01 -12.26
C GLU A 123 13.67 21.57 -12.75
N GLU A 124 14.67 20.96 -13.41
CA GLU A 124 14.61 19.58 -13.89
C GLU A 124 14.41 18.56 -12.77
N LEU A 125 14.98 18.80 -11.57
CA LEU A 125 14.75 17.93 -10.41
C LEU A 125 13.33 18.09 -9.88
N TYR A 126 12.82 19.32 -9.83
CA TYR A 126 11.45 19.58 -9.40
C TYR A 126 10.42 19.02 -10.38
N ALA A 127 10.71 19.07 -11.69
CA ALA A 127 9.86 18.50 -12.73
C ALA A 127 9.71 16.98 -12.58
N GLY A 128 10.77 16.27 -12.21
CA GLY A 128 10.70 14.83 -11.94
C GLY A 128 10.05 14.45 -10.61
N MET A 129 10.01 15.37 -9.64
CA MET A 129 9.18 15.19 -8.44
C MET A 129 7.72 15.47 -8.81
N THR A 130 7.00 14.42 -9.19
CA THR A 130 5.58 14.44 -9.55
C THR A 130 4.70 13.89 -8.41
N ASP A 131 3.41 14.19 -8.47
CA ASP A 131 2.34 13.56 -7.66
C ASP A 131 2.02 12.14 -8.19
N HIS A 132 2.01 11.97 -9.51
CA HIS A 132 1.85 10.69 -10.17
C HIS A 132 3.17 9.89 -10.21
N GLY A 133 3.61 9.38 -9.06
CA GLY A 133 4.74 8.47 -8.99
C GLY A 133 4.44 7.07 -9.54
N VAL A 134 5.49 6.27 -9.66
CA VAL A 134 5.47 4.97 -10.34
C VAL A 134 5.46 3.79 -9.36
N ILE A 135 5.94 3.99 -8.14
CA ILE A 135 5.75 3.05 -7.01
C ILE A 135 4.53 3.54 -6.23
N ARG A 136 3.42 2.80 -6.30
CA ARG A 136 2.12 3.24 -5.76
C ARG A 136 1.66 2.50 -4.52
N ASP A 137 2.04 1.23 -4.37
CA ASP A 137 1.67 0.46 -3.19
C ASP A 137 2.83 0.41 -2.20
N ARG A 138 2.50 0.29 -0.92
CA ARG A 138 3.43 0.21 0.21
C ARG A 138 4.45 1.35 0.31
N THR A 139 4.08 2.54 -0.17
CA THR A 139 4.92 3.75 -0.11
C THR A 139 5.21 4.17 1.33
N ALA A 140 4.30 3.86 2.27
CA ALA A 140 4.48 4.08 3.70
C ALA A 140 5.59 3.19 4.28
N GLU A 141 5.58 1.88 4.01
CA GLU A 141 6.62 0.93 4.42
C GLU A 141 7.98 1.31 3.83
N PHE A 142 7.97 1.75 2.57
CA PHE A 142 9.16 2.26 1.89
C PHE A 142 9.71 3.55 2.56
N ASN A 143 8.84 4.40 3.10
CA ASN A 143 9.23 5.62 3.80
C ASN A 143 9.62 5.37 5.26
N TRP A 144 9.01 4.42 5.97
CA TRP A 144 9.42 4.06 7.34
C TRP A 144 10.86 3.53 7.39
N THR A 145 11.29 2.89 6.32
CA THR A 145 12.64 2.33 6.15
C THR A 145 13.61 3.33 5.51
N ILE A 146 13.26 4.62 5.41
CA ILE A 146 14.10 5.65 4.78
C ILE A 146 15.54 5.68 5.32
N TRP A 147 15.73 5.46 6.61
CA TRP A 147 17.06 5.45 7.22
C TRP A 147 17.90 4.27 6.74
N ASP A 148 17.30 3.08 6.65
CA ASP A 148 17.96 1.89 6.12
C ASP A 148 18.21 2.02 4.62
N HIS A 149 17.31 2.68 3.89
CA HIS A 149 17.49 3.04 2.50
C HIS A 149 18.67 4.00 2.31
N LEU A 150 18.76 5.07 3.10
CA LEU A 150 19.89 6.00 3.03
C LEU A 150 21.22 5.33 3.37
N LYS A 151 21.25 4.44 4.37
CA LYS A 151 22.45 3.65 4.67
C LYS A 151 22.83 2.72 3.52
N TRP A 152 21.87 2.00 2.93
CA TRP A 152 22.13 1.16 1.77
C TRP A 152 22.62 1.98 0.57
N LEU A 153 22.02 3.15 0.31
CA LEU A 153 22.46 4.07 -0.74
C LEU A 153 23.89 4.56 -0.51
N CYS A 154 24.28 4.86 0.74
CA CYS A 154 25.67 5.17 1.08
C CYS A 154 26.59 3.99 0.78
N ARG A 155 26.21 2.76 1.17
CA ARG A 155 26.97 1.55 0.85
C ARG A 155 27.06 1.33 -0.66
N PHE A 156 26.00 1.60 -1.42
CA PHE A 156 25.95 1.49 -2.87
C PHE A 156 26.91 2.48 -3.54
N VAL A 157 26.85 3.76 -3.15
CA VAL A 157 27.77 4.79 -3.65
C VAL A 157 29.23 4.41 -3.36
N ARG A 158 29.51 3.91 -2.14
CA ARG A 158 30.84 3.43 -1.76
C ARG A 158 31.27 2.25 -2.62
N ASN A 159 30.39 1.27 -2.84
CA ASN A 159 30.65 0.11 -3.69
C ASN A 159 30.99 0.55 -5.12
N VAL A 160 30.15 1.40 -5.74
CA VAL A 160 30.38 1.97 -7.08
C VAL A 160 31.73 2.70 -7.15
N ALA A 161 32.01 3.59 -6.20
CA ALA A 161 33.24 4.37 -6.18
C ALA A 161 34.52 3.54 -6.00
N GLN A 162 34.41 2.32 -5.45
CA GLN A 162 35.52 1.38 -5.28
C GLN A 162 35.73 0.47 -6.50
N ARG A 163 34.74 0.33 -7.39
CA ARG A 163 34.87 -0.55 -8.56
C ARG A 163 35.75 0.09 -9.64
N PRO A 164 36.46 -0.73 -10.45
CA PRO A 164 37.16 -0.24 -11.63
C PRO A 164 36.20 0.46 -12.59
N ALA A 165 36.64 1.56 -13.20
CA ALA A 165 35.82 2.32 -14.14
C ALA A 165 35.27 1.46 -15.29
N SER A 166 36.01 0.43 -15.74
CA SER A 166 35.54 -0.51 -16.76
C SER A 166 34.30 -1.30 -16.34
N VAL A 167 34.21 -1.71 -15.08
CA VAL A 167 33.06 -2.45 -14.53
C VAL A 167 31.83 -1.55 -14.49
N VAL A 168 31.99 -0.32 -14.00
CA VAL A 168 30.88 0.63 -13.91
C VAL A 168 30.41 1.08 -15.30
N GLN A 169 31.32 1.29 -16.25
CA GLN A 169 30.98 1.60 -17.64
C GLN A 169 30.23 0.47 -18.34
N ALA A 170 30.51 -0.79 -17.99
CA ALA A 170 29.78 -1.92 -18.50
C ALA A 170 28.37 -2.01 -17.88
N ALA A 171 28.25 -1.78 -16.56
CA ALA A 171 26.96 -1.68 -15.85
C ALA A 171 26.04 -0.55 -16.37
N ILE A 172 26.61 0.61 -16.76
CA ILE A 172 25.84 1.72 -17.36
C ILE A 172 25.26 1.36 -18.74
N LYS A 173 25.75 0.30 -19.39
CA LYS A 173 25.35 -0.11 -20.75
C LYS A 173 24.55 -1.41 -20.81
N ASP A 174 24.36 -2.07 -19.68
CA ASP A 174 23.70 -3.37 -19.60
C ASP A 174 22.93 -3.47 -18.27
N PRO A 175 21.59 -3.61 -18.31
CA PRO A 175 20.77 -3.66 -17.10
C PRO A 175 21.13 -4.85 -16.20
N LEU A 176 21.52 -6.00 -16.75
CA LEU A 176 21.90 -7.17 -15.94
C LEU A 176 23.24 -6.96 -15.25
N GLN A 177 24.18 -6.26 -15.90
CA GLN A 177 25.43 -5.88 -15.25
C GLN A 177 25.20 -4.81 -14.18
N PHE A 178 24.24 -3.91 -14.39
CA PHE A 178 23.81 -2.96 -13.36
C PHE A 178 23.21 -3.67 -12.14
N HIS A 179 22.32 -4.65 -12.35
CA HIS A 179 21.76 -5.48 -11.27
C HIS A 179 22.87 -6.15 -10.45
N ARG A 180 23.83 -6.83 -11.10
CA ARG A 180 24.96 -7.47 -10.39
C ARG A 180 25.81 -6.47 -9.61
N LEU A 181 26.01 -5.27 -10.13
CA LEU A 181 26.71 -4.20 -9.42
C LEU A 181 25.92 -3.77 -8.17
N ALA A 182 24.62 -3.51 -8.32
CA ALA A 182 23.75 -3.08 -7.22
C ALA A 182 23.60 -4.17 -6.14
N ALA A 183 23.32 -5.42 -6.54
CA ALA A 183 23.19 -6.58 -5.66
C ALA A 183 24.51 -6.99 -4.96
N SER A 184 25.67 -6.56 -5.47
CA SER A 184 26.95 -6.75 -4.79
C SER A 184 27.18 -5.81 -3.59
N THR A 185 26.22 -4.92 -3.31
CA THR A 185 26.29 -3.98 -2.19
C THR A 185 26.07 -4.72 -0.87
N PRO A 186 26.95 -4.55 0.14
CA PRO A 186 26.76 -5.19 1.44
C PRO A 186 25.48 -4.75 2.15
N ASP A 187 24.94 -5.62 3.00
CA ASP A 187 23.69 -5.40 3.76
C ASP A 187 22.53 -5.01 2.85
N ASP A 188 22.25 -5.84 1.84
CA ASP A 188 21.31 -5.51 0.77
C ASP A 188 19.91 -5.16 1.31
N GLN A 189 19.29 -4.19 0.65
CA GLN A 189 17.92 -3.73 0.92
C GLN A 189 17.14 -3.80 -0.39
N PRO A 190 16.45 -4.93 -0.67
CA PRO A 190 15.88 -5.19 -1.99
C PRO A 190 14.92 -4.11 -2.49
N ALA A 191 14.14 -3.48 -1.61
CA ALA A 191 13.18 -2.45 -1.98
C ALA A 191 13.87 -1.21 -2.61
N ILE A 192 14.84 -0.62 -1.92
CA ILE A 192 15.59 0.52 -2.46
C ILE A 192 16.52 0.12 -3.61
N ARG A 193 17.08 -1.09 -3.59
CA ARG A 193 17.88 -1.58 -4.72
C ARG A 193 17.06 -1.61 -6.01
N ARG A 194 15.88 -2.22 -5.97
CA ARG A 194 14.97 -2.30 -7.14
C ARG A 194 14.47 -0.93 -7.57
N SER A 195 14.23 -0.04 -6.62
CA SER A 195 13.93 1.37 -6.91
C SER A 195 15.07 2.02 -7.72
N ILE A 196 16.34 1.87 -7.29
CA ILE A 196 17.49 2.38 -8.04
C ILE A 196 17.69 1.67 -9.39
N GLU A 197 17.47 0.36 -9.46
CA GLU A 197 17.51 -0.40 -10.72
C GLU A 197 16.48 0.11 -11.73
N PHE A 198 15.24 0.34 -11.29
CA PHE A 198 14.19 0.98 -12.08
C PHE A 198 14.60 2.38 -12.55
N LEU A 199 15.05 3.25 -11.64
CA LEU A 199 15.46 4.61 -11.99
C LEU A 199 16.63 4.66 -13.00
N ALA A 200 17.56 3.71 -12.89
CA ALA A 200 18.67 3.57 -13.82
C ALA A 200 18.23 2.99 -15.17
N TRP A 201 17.34 2.00 -15.16
CA TRP A 201 16.96 1.18 -16.30
C TRP A 201 15.44 0.91 -16.35
N PRO A 202 14.62 1.95 -16.60
CA PRO A 202 13.15 1.87 -16.47
C PRO A 202 12.49 1.05 -17.60
N SER A 203 13.19 0.86 -18.72
CA SER A 203 12.77 -0.02 -19.80
C SER A 203 12.96 -1.51 -19.49
N TYR A 204 13.82 -1.86 -18.52
CA TYR A 204 14.10 -3.24 -18.15
C TYR A 204 13.49 -3.64 -16.82
N PHE A 205 13.78 -2.88 -15.75
CA PHE A 205 13.24 -3.13 -14.42
C PHE A 205 11.89 -2.43 -14.27
N GLU A 206 11.01 -3.03 -13.47
CA GLU A 206 9.68 -2.49 -13.19
C GLU A 206 9.65 -1.80 -11.82
N PRO A 207 8.80 -0.78 -11.63
CA PRO A 207 8.65 -0.05 -10.36
C PRO A 207 7.82 -0.85 -9.34
N VAL A 208 8.09 -2.15 -9.21
CA VAL A 208 7.46 -3.07 -8.25
C VAL A 208 8.54 -3.56 -7.30
N VAL A 209 8.58 -2.98 -6.10
CA VAL A 209 9.68 -3.14 -5.14
C VAL A 209 9.46 -4.26 -4.13
N ALA A 210 8.21 -4.63 -3.85
CA ALA A 210 7.86 -5.66 -2.88
C ALA A 210 7.98 -7.08 -3.45
N ASP A 211 8.61 -8.00 -2.72
CA ASP A 211 8.79 -9.40 -3.14
C ASP A 211 7.46 -10.10 -3.45
N VAL A 212 6.48 -9.91 -2.56
CA VAL A 212 5.16 -10.53 -2.67
C VAL A 212 4.46 -10.10 -3.97
N GLU A 213 4.46 -8.81 -4.28
CA GLU A 213 3.80 -8.29 -5.49
C GLU A 213 4.46 -8.79 -6.76
N ARG A 214 5.81 -8.84 -6.78
CA ARG A 214 6.57 -9.38 -7.91
C ARG A 214 6.21 -10.83 -8.18
N GLN A 215 6.12 -11.62 -7.11
CA GLN A 215 5.74 -13.02 -7.21
C GLN A 215 4.29 -13.17 -7.70
N GLU A 216 3.35 -12.39 -7.15
CA GLU A 216 1.94 -12.39 -7.57
C GLU A 216 1.76 -12.00 -9.04
N ILE A 217 2.44 -10.93 -9.48
CA ILE A 217 2.44 -10.49 -10.88
C ILE A 217 2.99 -11.60 -11.78
N ARG A 218 4.13 -12.17 -11.42
CA ARG A 218 4.73 -13.27 -12.19
C ARG A 218 3.77 -14.45 -12.29
N ASP A 219 3.23 -14.91 -11.17
CA ASP A 219 2.40 -16.10 -11.12
C ASP A 219 1.08 -15.93 -11.89
N ALA A 220 0.50 -14.72 -11.85
CA ALA A 220 -0.72 -14.40 -12.56
C ALA A 220 -0.56 -14.44 -14.09
N PHE A 221 0.62 -14.07 -14.60
CA PHE A 221 0.83 -13.86 -16.04
C PHE A 221 1.91 -14.74 -16.66
N ALA A 222 2.57 -15.63 -15.90
CA ALA A 222 3.64 -16.49 -16.41
C ALA A 222 3.22 -17.33 -17.62
N SER A 223 1.94 -17.74 -17.69
CA SER A 223 1.39 -18.49 -18.82
C SER A 223 1.48 -17.75 -20.16
N LEU A 224 1.44 -16.42 -20.15
CA LEU A 224 1.56 -15.58 -21.37
C LEU A 224 2.93 -15.69 -22.03
N VAL A 225 3.96 -16.06 -21.27
CA VAL A 225 5.35 -16.08 -21.73
C VAL A 225 5.98 -17.48 -21.68
N GLY A 226 5.15 -18.53 -21.70
CA GLY A 226 5.59 -19.92 -21.71
C GLY A 226 6.01 -20.47 -20.34
N GLY A 227 5.57 -19.84 -19.26
CA GLY A 227 5.82 -20.24 -17.88
C GLY A 227 6.99 -19.51 -17.20
N ALA A 228 7.07 -19.70 -15.88
CA ALA A 228 8.18 -19.21 -15.06
C ALA A 228 9.45 -20.01 -15.34
N LYS A 229 10.60 -19.33 -15.38
CA LYS A 229 11.90 -19.96 -15.75
C LYS A 229 12.73 -20.47 -14.57
N GLY A 230 12.45 -19.99 -13.37
CA GLY A 230 13.14 -20.34 -12.13
C GLY A 230 12.67 -19.42 -11.01
N ASP A 231 13.13 -19.63 -9.77
CA ASP A 231 12.66 -18.87 -8.59
C ASP A 231 13.72 -17.91 -8.03
N THR A 232 14.81 -17.69 -8.77
CA THR A 232 15.80 -16.68 -8.37
C THR A 232 15.27 -15.27 -8.63
N GLU A 233 15.83 -14.26 -7.96
CA GLU A 233 15.44 -12.86 -8.22
C GLU A 233 15.72 -12.43 -9.67
N GLU A 234 16.83 -12.90 -10.26
CA GLU A 234 17.15 -12.67 -11.67
C GLU A 234 16.08 -13.30 -12.58
N ASP A 235 15.62 -14.52 -12.26
CA ASP A 235 14.56 -15.19 -13.01
C ASP A 235 13.22 -14.45 -12.89
N ILE A 236 12.81 -14.07 -11.68
CA ILE A 236 11.58 -13.29 -11.45
C ILE A 236 11.62 -11.98 -12.24
N THR A 237 12.74 -11.28 -12.19
CA THR A 237 12.93 -10.01 -12.91
C THR A 237 12.85 -10.20 -14.42
N ALA A 238 13.52 -11.22 -14.95
CA ALA A 238 13.48 -11.54 -16.37
C ALA A 238 12.07 -11.98 -16.82
N ASP A 239 11.34 -12.70 -15.97
CA ASP A 239 9.97 -13.15 -16.24
C ASP A 239 9.00 -11.97 -16.28
N ILE A 240 9.03 -11.10 -15.27
CA ILE A 240 8.22 -9.88 -15.23
C ILE A 240 8.51 -9.00 -16.46
N HIS A 241 9.78 -8.82 -16.82
CA HIS A 241 10.16 -8.06 -18.01
C HIS A 241 9.57 -8.63 -19.31
N ARG A 242 9.62 -9.96 -19.48
CA ARG A 242 9.03 -10.65 -20.64
C ARG A 242 7.50 -10.51 -20.66
N ILE A 243 6.87 -10.66 -19.50
CA ILE A 243 5.41 -10.50 -19.37
C ILE A 243 5.02 -9.09 -19.77
N ARG A 244 5.73 -8.08 -19.27
CA ARG A 244 5.49 -6.70 -19.65
C ARG A 244 5.68 -6.43 -21.13
N LEU A 245 6.72 -6.95 -21.79
CA LEU A 245 6.86 -6.84 -23.25
C LEU A 245 5.63 -7.37 -24.00
N HIS A 246 5.12 -8.51 -23.56
CA HIS A 246 3.95 -9.14 -24.16
C HIS A 246 2.67 -8.31 -23.94
N LEU A 247 2.47 -7.79 -22.72
CA LEU A 247 1.32 -6.96 -22.38
C LEU A 247 1.38 -5.57 -23.05
N ASP A 248 2.56 -4.97 -23.17
CA ASP A 248 2.78 -3.71 -23.90
C ASP A 248 2.40 -3.86 -25.38
N GLU A 249 2.82 -4.96 -26.02
CA GLU A 249 2.48 -5.26 -27.42
C GLU A 249 0.97 -5.42 -27.63
N GLN A 250 0.28 -6.07 -26.69
CA GLN A 250 -1.18 -6.21 -26.73
C GLN A 250 -1.92 -4.88 -26.47
N ALA A 251 -1.43 -4.07 -25.54
CA ALA A 251 -2.05 -2.80 -25.19
C ALA A 251 -1.74 -1.68 -26.21
N GLY A 252 -0.71 -1.84 -27.03
CA GLY A 252 -0.21 -0.81 -27.96
C GLY A 252 0.47 0.38 -27.26
N GLN A 253 0.67 0.30 -25.95
CA GLN A 253 1.29 1.31 -25.10
C GLN A 253 1.94 0.65 -23.88
N ARG A 254 2.78 1.40 -23.14
CA ARG A 254 3.38 0.90 -21.90
C ARG A 254 2.30 0.67 -20.85
N ILE A 255 2.23 -0.56 -20.32
CA ILE A 255 1.30 -0.91 -19.25
C ILE A 255 1.75 -0.36 -17.90
N ASP A 256 0.78 -0.14 -17.02
CA ASP A 256 0.99 0.23 -15.63
C ASP A 256 0.49 -0.91 -14.74
N TRP A 257 1.40 -1.56 -13.99
CA TRP A 257 1.08 -2.69 -13.12
C TRP A 257 0.04 -2.36 -12.05
N TYR A 258 -0.05 -1.10 -11.66
CA TYR A 258 -1.00 -0.60 -10.66
C TYR A 258 -2.29 -0.06 -11.30
N ALA A 259 -2.48 -0.21 -12.62
CA ALA A 259 -3.76 0.03 -13.27
C ALA A 259 -4.81 -0.96 -12.75
N ARG A 260 -6.01 -0.45 -12.44
CA ARG A 260 -7.12 -1.21 -11.84
C ARG A 260 -7.40 -2.53 -12.55
N GLN A 261 -7.32 -2.54 -13.89
CA GLN A 261 -7.56 -3.72 -14.72
C GLN A 261 -6.53 -4.83 -14.45
N LEU A 262 -5.25 -4.48 -14.26
CA LEU A 262 -4.19 -5.45 -14.01
C LEU A 262 -4.13 -5.86 -12.55
N VAL A 263 -4.30 -4.92 -11.62
CA VAL A 263 -4.34 -5.21 -10.16
C VAL A 263 -5.37 -6.29 -9.85
N SER A 264 -6.57 -6.21 -10.44
CA SER A 264 -7.62 -7.21 -10.23
C SER A 264 -7.26 -8.64 -10.68
N GLN A 265 -6.26 -8.78 -11.55
CA GLN A 265 -5.82 -10.06 -12.10
C GLN A 265 -4.67 -10.68 -11.31
N TRP A 266 -3.70 -9.87 -10.87
CA TRP A 266 -2.55 -10.38 -10.10
C TRP A 266 -2.75 -10.37 -8.59
N ARG A 267 -3.54 -9.42 -8.07
CA ARG A 267 -3.88 -9.37 -6.64
C ARG A 267 -5.04 -10.32 -6.39
N LYS A 268 -4.79 -11.38 -5.60
CA LYS A 268 -5.84 -12.33 -5.22
C LYS A 268 -6.97 -11.57 -4.51
N VAL A 269 -8.17 -11.61 -5.10
CA VAL A 269 -9.38 -10.95 -4.61
C VAL A 269 -9.63 -11.36 -3.15
N GLY A 270 -9.29 -10.47 -2.20
CA GLY A 270 -9.42 -10.72 -0.76
C GLY A 270 -8.47 -10.00 0.20
N ASP A 271 -7.42 -9.30 -0.28
CA ASP A 271 -6.53 -8.53 0.62
C ASP A 271 -6.76 -7.00 0.48
N PRO A 272 -7.38 -6.33 1.47
CA PRO A 272 -7.79 -4.91 1.40
C PRO A 272 -6.64 -3.90 1.54
N GLY A 273 -5.38 -4.31 1.37
CA GLY A 273 -4.23 -3.45 1.68
C GLY A 273 -3.98 -3.37 3.19
N ARG A 274 -3.79 -2.15 3.72
CA ARG A 274 -3.49 -1.90 5.14
C ARG A 274 -4.72 -2.16 6.03
N ARG A 275 -4.60 -3.05 7.01
CA ARG A 275 -5.70 -3.39 7.92
C ARG A 275 -5.62 -2.59 9.22
N ALA A 276 -6.74 -2.50 9.92
CA ALA A 276 -6.79 -1.93 11.26
C ALA A 276 -7.36 -2.93 12.25
N TRP A 277 -6.76 -3.00 13.44
CA TRP A 277 -7.10 -3.99 14.46
C TRP A 277 -7.35 -3.32 15.81
N LEU A 278 -8.56 -3.47 16.33
CA LEU A 278 -8.90 -3.07 17.69
C LEU A 278 -8.52 -4.21 18.65
N LEU A 279 -7.66 -3.90 19.61
CA LEU A 279 -7.07 -4.84 20.55
C LEU A 279 -7.60 -4.60 21.96
N ARG A 280 -7.97 -5.69 22.63
CA ARG A 280 -8.40 -5.73 24.03
C ARG A 280 -7.78 -6.92 24.74
N THR A 281 -7.84 -6.90 26.06
CA THR A 281 -7.42 -8.01 26.93
C THR A 281 -8.65 -8.75 27.47
N HIS A 282 -8.52 -10.05 27.75
CA HIS A 282 -9.62 -10.87 28.31
C HIS A 282 -10.07 -10.39 29.69
N SER A 283 -9.11 -9.96 30.51
CA SER A 283 -9.31 -9.31 31.80
C SER A 283 -8.79 -7.87 31.71
N ASP A 284 -9.46 -6.94 32.38
CA ASP A 284 -9.15 -5.49 32.34
C ASP A 284 -7.84 -5.23 33.12
N ASN A 285 -6.73 -5.71 32.55
CA ASN A 285 -5.42 -5.72 33.17
C ASN A 285 -4.70 -4.41 32.82
N ALA A 286 -4.96 -3.40 33.64
CA ALA A 286 -4.41 -2.06 33.48
C ALA A 286 -2.87 -2.03 33.45
N GLU A 287 -2.19 -2.91 34.20
CA GLU A 287 -0.73 -3.02 34.20
C GLU A 287 -0.20 -3.51 32.84
N LEU A 288 -0.87 -4.49 32.23
CA LEU A 288 -0.47 -5.03 30.93
C LEU A 288 -0.70 -4.04 29.78
N LEU A 289 -1.81 -3.30 29.81
CA LEU A 289 -2.09 -2.23 28.83
C LEU A 289 -1.15 -1.03 28.98
N THR A 290 -0.65 -0.78 30.20
CA THR A 290 0.37 0.24 30.47
C THR A 290 1.74 -0.22 29.99
N ALA A 291 2.08 -1.50 30.18
CA ALA A 291 3.29 -2.12 29.65
C ALA A 291 3.33 -2.14 28.11
N TRP A 292 2.17 -2.24 27.43
CA TRP A 292 2.14 -2.18 25.96
C TRP A 292 2.74 -0.88 25.41
N HIS A 293 2.39 0.25 26.02
CA HIS A 293 2.92 1.56 25.64
C HIS A 293 4.40 1.68 25.98
N GLY A 294 4.80 1.33 27.21
CA GLY A 294 6.19 1.47 27.66
C GLY A 294 7.18 0.52 26.99
N GLU A 295 6.75 -0.67 26.56
CA GLU A 295 7.60 -1.68 25.93
C GLU A 295 7.52 -1.70 24.39
N GLU A 296 6.70 -0.85 23.77
CA GLU A 296 6.40 -0.86 22.33
C GLU A 296 6.01 -2.26 21.80
N LYS A 297 5.14 -2.93 22.55
CA LYS A 297 4.69 -4.30 22.25
C LYS A 297 3.20 -4.47 22.52
N VAL A 298 2.56 -5.34 21.75
CA VAL A 298 1.24 -5.89 22.06
C VAL A 298 1.42 -7.33 22.52
N THR A 299 0.72 -7.72 23.57
CA THR A 299 0.71 -9.10 24.09
C THR A 299 -0.70 -9.66 24.10
N LEU A 300 -0.95 -10.73 23.35
CA LEU A 300 -2.19 -11.50 23.44
C LEU A 300 -2.08 -12.49 24.62
N ASP A 301 -3.10 -12.49 25.48
CA ASP A 301 -3.11 -13.30 26.71
C ASP A 301 -3.57 -14.73 26.42
N VAL A 302 -2.61 -15.59 26.05
CA VAL A 302 -2.85 -16.99 25.64
C VAL A 302 -1.92 -17.98 26.37
N GLU A 303 -1.91 -17.94 27.70
CA GLU A 303 -0.94 -18.69 28.54
C GLU A 303 -1.02 -20.23 28.40
N HIS A 304 -2.21 -20.76 28.09
CA HIS A 304 -2.43 -22.21 27.97
C HIS A 304 -2.25 -22.73 26.54
N LEU A 305 -2.13 -21.83 25.55
CA LEU A 305 -2.01 -22.22 24.16
C LEU A 305 -0.66 -22.90 23.90
N ARG A 306 -0.68 -24.06 23.23
CA ARG A 306 0.53 -24.66 22.67
C ARG A 306 1.20 -23.76 21.63
N HIS A 307 2.49 -23.96 21.39
CA HIS A 307 3.21 -23.21 20.34
C HIS A 307 2.62 -23.54 18.96
N LEU A 308 2.30 -22.50 18.19
CA LEU A 308 1.80 -22.58 16.82
C LEU A 308 2.70 -21.72 15.94
N ASP A 309 3.09 -22.25 14.78
CA ASP A 309 3.91 -21.48 13.84
C ASP A 309 3.10 -20.32 13.21
N PRO A 310 3.75 -19.20 12.84
CA PRO A 310 3.10 -18.13 12.08
C PRO A 310 2.52 -18.66 10.75
N GLY A 311 1.36 -18.14 10.33
CA GLY A 311 0.73 -18.53 9.05
C GLY A 311 -0.09 -19.84 9.08
N VAL A 312 -0.36 -20.40 10.27
CA VAL A 312 -1.21 -21.60 10.42
C VAL A 312 -2.66 -21.39 9.97
N THR A 313 -3.28 -22.43 9.44
CA THR A 313 -4.68 -22.35 8.99
C THR A 313 -5.67 -22.21 10.14
N ALA A 314 -6.84 -21.61 9.87
CA ALA A 314 -7.91 -21.43 10.85
C ALA A 314 -8.35 -22.75 11.52
N GLY A 315 -8.33 -23.87 10.80
CA GLY A 315 -8.67 -25.19 11.35
C GLY A 315 -7.65 -25.70 12.37
N VAL A 316 -6.37 -25.41 12.19
CA VAL A 316 -5.31 -25.77 13.14
C VAL A 316 -5.42 -24.94 14.42
N VAL A 317 -5.68 -23.63 14.27
CA VAL A 317 -5.94 -22.73 15.41
C VAL A 317 -7.18 -23.17 16.18
N GLN A 318 -8.28 -23.49 15.47
CA GLN A 318 -9.54 -23.94 16.08
C GLN A 318 -9.33 -25.20 16.93
N HIS A 319 -8.64 -26.20 16.40
CA HIS A 319 -8.34 -27.44 17.13
C HIS A 319 -7.47 -27.17 18.37
N ALA A 320 -6.42 -26.36 18.24
CA ALA A 320 -5.54 -26.03 19.37
C ALA A 320 -6.29 -25.31 20.50
N VAL A 321 -7.11 -24.31 20.17
CA VAL A 321 -7.89 -23.56 21.16
C VAL A 321 -9.00 -24.43 21.79
N ASP A 322 -9.66 -25.30 21.02
CA ASP A 322 -10.67 -26.24 21.54
C ASP A 322 -10.08 -27.27 22.51
N GLU A 323 -8.81 -27.64 22.34
CA GLU A 323 -8.13 -28.55 23.24
C GLU A 323 -7.55 -27.88 24.49
N ASP A 324 -6.89 -26.74 24.30
CA ASP A 324 -6.10 -26.09 25.36
C ASP A 324 -6.97 -25.20 26.26
N TYR A 325 -8.13 -24.73 25.76
CA TYR A 325 -9.08 -23.86 26.48
C TYR A 325 -10.44 -24.51 26.75
N LYS A 326 -10.45 -25.81 27.06
CA LYS A 326 -11.69 -26.54 27.43
C LYS A 326 -12.43 -25.95 28.64
N HIS A 327 -11.72 -25.22 29.49
CA HIS A 327 -12.25 -24.58 30.69
C HIS A 327 -13.00 -23.26 30.40
N LEU A 328 -12.77 -22.62 29.24
CA LEU A 328 -13.47 -21.41 28.81
C LEU A 328 -14.86 -21.73 28.25
N GLY A 329 -15.78 -20.75 28.38
CA GLY A 329 -17.10 -20.81 27.76
C GLY A 329 -17.03 -20.80 26.23
N TYR A 330 -18.13 -21.19 25.56
CA TYR A 330 -18.19 -21.26 24.09
C TYR A 330 -17.85 -19.92 23.42
N VAL A 331 -18.45 -18.82 23.90
CA VAL A 331 -18.26 -17.47 23.32
C VAL A 331 -16.81 -17.00 23.50
N GLU A 332 -16.25 -17.13 24.70
CA GLU A 332 -14.86 -16.76 24.98
C GLU A 332 -13.88 -17.56 24.12
N ARG A 333 -14.18 -18.83 23.87
CA ARG A 333 -13.36 -19.71 23.04
C ARG A 333 -13.40 -19.32 21.56
N GLU A 334 -14.56 -18.94 21.04
CA GLU A 334 -14.68 -18.43 19.66
C GLU A 334 -13.95 -17.08 19.49
N ASP A 335 -14.00 -16.22 20.50
CA ASP A 335 -13.24 -14.97 20.51
C ASP A 335 -11.72 -15.24 20.55
N THR A 336 -11.25 -16.18 21.38
CA THR A 336 -9.84 -16.60 21.44
C THR A 336 -9.38 -17.21 20.11
N LYS A 337 -10.20 -18.04 19.45
CA LYS A 337 -9.89 -18.59 18.11
C LYS A 337 -9.68 -17.48 17.09
N THR A 338 -10.62 -16.54 17.04
CA THR A 338 -10.56 -15.39 16.13
C THR A 338 -9.33 -14.54 16.41
N ALA A 339 -9.04 -14.28 17.68
CA ALA A 339 -7.89 -13.50 18.11
C ALA A 339 -6.55 -14.15 17.77
N VAL A 340 -6.38 -15.44 18.08
CA VAL A 340 -5.15 -16.19 17.79
C VAL A 340 -4.92 -16.29 16.28
N PHE A 341 -5.97 -16.59 15.50
CA PHE A 341 -5.85 -16.67 14.05
C PHE A 341 -5.50 -15.31 13.43
N ALA A 342 -6.19 -14.24 13.85
CA ALA A 342 -5.89 -12.89 13.41
C ALA A 342 -4.44 -12.51 13.75
N PHE A 343 -4.00 -12.77 14.97
CA PHE A 343 -2.67 -12.39 15.44
C PHE A 343 -1.53 -13.22 14.84
N LEU A 344 -1.73 -14.51 14.54
CA LEU A 344 -0.69 -15.39 13.95
C LEU A 344 -0.64 -15.35 12.42
N THR A 345 -1.76 -15.08 11.75
CA THR A 345 -1.90 -15.36 10.31
C THR A 345 -2.39 -14.18 9.49
N VAL A 346 -3.26 -13.34 10.06
CA VAL A 346 -3.95 -12.28 9.29
C VAL A 346 -3.30 -10.91 9.47
N MET A 347 -2.87 -10.59 10.69
CA MET A 347 -2.20 -9.35 11.04
C MET A 347 -0.79 -9.36 10.45
N LYS A 348 -0.45 -8.31 9.72
CA LYS A 348 0.86 -8.16 9.05
C LYS A 348 1.60 -6.94 9.59
N PRO A 349 2.94 -6.92 9.51
CA PRO A 349 3.70 -5.69 9.68
C PRO A 349 3.14 -4.59 8.75
N GLY A 350 2.90 -3.41 9.30
CA GLY A 350 2.26 -2.27 8.62
C GLY A 350 0.80 -2.02 8.94
N ASP A 351 0.10 -2.99 9.54
CA ASP A 351 -1.27 -2.78 9.99
C ASP A 351 -1.36 -1.74 11.13
N LEU A 352 -2.48 -1.04 11.19
CA LEU A 352 -2.82 -0.16 12.32
C LEU A 352 -3.39 -0.98 13.47
N VAL A 353 -3.00 -0.61 14.67
CA VAL A 353 -3.57 -1.17 15.89
C VAL A 353 -4.09 -0.03 16.76
N LEU A 354 -5.19 -0.29 17.44
CA LEU A 354 -5.73 0.62 18.43
C LEU A 354 -6.17 -0.14 19.68
N TYR A 355 -6.06 0.51 20.82
CA TYR A 355 -6.63 0.01 22.08
C TYR A 355 -7.23 1.16 22.87
N GLN A 356 -8.15 0.82 23.78
CA GLN A 356 -8.80 1.78 24.65
C GLN A 356 -8.44 1.45 26.10
N HIS A 357 -7.96 2.44 26.85
CA HIS A 357 -7.66 2.31 28.27
C HIS A 357 -8.01 3.61 29.01
N SER A 358 -8.71 3.50 30.15
CA SER A 358 -9.09 4.64 31.01
C SER A 358 -9.81 5.79 30.27
N GLY A 359 -10.63 5.46 29.26
CA GLY A 359 -11.39 6.44 28.46
C GLY A 359 -10.60 7.10 27.32
N THR A 360 -9.32 6.76 27.19
CA THR A 360 -8.43 7.21 26.13
C THR A 360 -8.21 6.08 25.12
N VAL A 361 -8.31 6.41 23.84
CA VAL A 361 -8.01 5.54 22.71
C VAL A 361 -6.63 5.91 22.20
N ARG A 362 -5.78 4.92 22.02
CA ARG A 362 -4.43 5.08 21.48
C ARG A 362 -4.27 4.30 20.19
N LEU A 363 -3.45 4.85 19.31
CA LEU A 363 -3.15 4.33 17.98
C LEU A 363 -1.69 3.87 17.93
N GLY A 364 -1.41 2.84 17.13
CA GLY A 364 -0.07 2.33 16.90
C GLY A 364 0.05 1.59 15.57
N GLY A 365 1.27 1.26 15.18
CA GLY A 365 1.58 0.50 13.96
C GLY A 365 2.37 -0.77 14.25
N VAL A 366 2.01 -1.88 13.59
CA VAL A 366 2.69 -3.18 13.75
C VAL A 366 4.03 -3.16 13.03
N LEU A 367 5.12 -3.51 13.72
CA LEU A 367 6.49 -3.46 13.20
C LEU A 367 7.11 -4.84 12.88
N GLY A 368 6.53 -5.94 13.38
CA GLY A 368 7.17 -7.25 13.30
C GLY A 368 6.23 -8.44 13.32
N GLU A 369 6.82 -9.60 13.05
CA GLU A 369 6.20 -10.92 13.11
C GLU A 369 5.83 -11.33 14.56
N PRO A 370 4.92 -12.29 14.75
CA PRO A 370 4.54 -12.73 16.08
C PRO A 370 5.66 -13.56 16.73
N GLU A 371 6.00 -13.22 17.96
CA GLU A 371 7.04 -13.88 18.78
C GLU A 371 6.43 -14.48 20.05
N TYR A 372 6.92 -15.64 20.48
CA TYR A 372 6.59 -16.23 21.78
C TYR A 372 7.61 -15.79 22.82
N ASN A 373 7.15 -15.42 24.02
CA ASN A 373 8.06 -15.16 25.14
C ASN A 373 8.46 -16.47 25.85
N ASP A 374 9.76 -16.63 26.12
CA ASP A 374 10.37 -17.86 26.68
C ASP A 374 9.85 -18.22 28.08
N ASP A 375 9.46 -17.24 28.90
CA ASP A 375 9.09 -17.49 30.31
C ASP A 375 7.60 -17.82 30.52
N ASN A 376 6.68 -17.33 29.67
CA ASN A 376 5.21 -17.38 29.93
C ASN A 376 4.34 -17.77 28.72
N ARG A 377 4.91 -18.19 27.58
CA ARG A 377 4.18 -18.58 26.35
C ARG A 377 3.17 -17.55 25.80
N ARG A 378 3.24 -16.30 26.26
CA ARG A 378 2.40 -15.22 25.75
C ARG A 378 2.84 -14.83 24.35
N LEU A 379 1.87 -14.61 23.47
CA LEU A 379 2.10 -14.24 22.08
C LEU A 379 2.27 -12.73 21.97
N ARG A 380 3.37 -12.26 21.40
CA ARG A 380 3.73 -10.84 21.34
C ARG A 380 3.98 -10.38 19.92
N ARG A 381 3.71 -9.11 19.65
CA ARG A 381 4.13 -8.41 18.43
C ARG A 381 4.74 -7.07 18.79
N LYS A 382 5.78 -6.69 18.07
CA LYS A 382 6.39 -5.36 18.21
C LYS A 382 5.49 -4.31 17.56
N VAL A 383 5.17 -3.26 18.29
CA VAL A 383 4.24 -2.20 17.86
C VAL A 383 4.77 -0.85 18.30
N ARG A 384 4.84 0.11 17.38
CA ARG A 384 5.11 1.50 17.74
C ARG A 384 3.82 2.19 18.12
N TRP A 385 3.73 2.70 19.34
CA TRP A 385 2.58 3.48 19.79
C TRP A 385 2.79 4.97 19.58
N PHE A 386 1.71 5.68 19.29
CA PHE A 386 1.71 7.13 19.21
C PHE A 386 1.30 7.74 20.56
N ASP A 387 1.93 8.84 20.94
CA ASP A 387 1.73 9.47 22.25
C ASP A 387 0.41 10.25 22.35
N ASP A 388 -0.20 10.59 21.21
CA ASP A 388 -1.50 11.27 21.17
C ASP A 388 -2.63 10.30 21.55
N GLY A 389 -3.20 10.56 22.73
CA GLY A 389 -4.39 9.88 23.22
C GLY A 389 -5.65 10.64 22.83
N HIS A 390 -6.58 9.97 22.15
CA HIS A 390 -7.89 10.52 21.79
C HIS A 390 -8.95 10.14 22.83
N THR A 391 -9.84 11.05 23.19
CA THR A 391 -11.01 10.67 24.01
C THR A 391 -12.06 10.00 23.13
N ALA A 392 -12.76 8.97 23.64
CA ALA A 392 -13.77 8.25 22.86
C ALA A 392 -14.83 9.19 22.23
N THR A 393 -15.15 10.32 22.87
CA THR A 393 -16.11 11.31 22.38
C THR A 393 -15.57 12.26 21.31
N SER A 394 -14.24 12.40 21.18
CA SER A 394 -13.60 13.24 20.15
C SER A 394 -13.39 12.50 18.83
N LEU A 395 -13.47 11.17 18.83
CA LEU A 395 -13.34 10.36 17.63
C LEU A 395 -14.57 10.47 16.72
N PRO A 396 -14.43 10.29 15.39
CA PRO A 396 -15.58 10.23 14.48
C PRO A 396 -16.60 9.15 14.88
N ARG A 397 -17.90 9.44 14.71
CA ARG A 397 -18.99 8.54 15.18
C ARG A 397 -18.89 7.11 14.63
N HIS A 398 -18.35 6.91 13.43
CA HIS A 398 -18.16 5.58 12.85
C HIS A 398 -16.99 4.82 13.51
N VAL A 399 -15.93 5.50 13.95
CA VAL A 399 -14.86 4.92 14.78
C VAL A 399 -15.42 4.57 16.16
N GLN A 400 -16.22 5.45 16.77
CA GLN A 400 -16.88 5.17 18.06
C GLN A 400 -17.75 3.91 18.02
N ARG A 401 -18.47 3.69 16.91
CA ARG A 401 -19.26 2.47 16.70
C ARG A 401 -18.39 1.22 16.64
N GLN A 402 -17.20 1.30 16.03
CA GLN A 402 -16.27 0.18 16.00
C GLN A 402 -15.63 -0.11 17.35
N LEU A 403 -15.38 0.92 18.17
CA LEU A 403 -14.92 0.76 19.54
C LEU A 403 -15.92 0.03 20.45
N ALA A 404 -17.21 0.00 20.07
CA ALA A 404 -18.26 -0.73 20.78
C ALA A 404 -18.41 -2.19 20.34
N THR A 405 -17.75 -2.62 19.25
CA THR A 405 -17.84 -3.98 18.72
C THR A 405 -17.21 -4.97 19.71
N PRO A 406 -17.90 -6.04 20.18
CA PRO A 406 -17.33 -7.00 21.13
C PRO A 406 -16.22 -7.85 20.49
N GLY A 407 -15.25 -8.28 21.30
CA GLY A 407 -14.13 -9.12 20.87
C GLY A 407 -12.76 -8.66 21.40
N ILE A 408 -11.78 -9.56 21.33
CA ILE A 408 -10.41 -9.37 21.83
C ILE A 408 -9.52 -8.76 20.74
N VAL A 409 -9.60 -9.29 19.52
CA VAL A 409 -8.99 -8.72 18.31
C VAL A 409 -10.10 -8.55 17.30
N VAL A 410 -10.47 -7.30 17.03
CA VAL A 410 -11.57 -6.96 16.13
C VAL A 410 -11.00 -6.32 14.87
N ASP A 411 -11.41 -6.82 13.72
CA ASP A 411 -11.08 -6.22 12.43
C ASP A 411 -11.81 -4.87 12.28
N ALA A 412 -11.05 -3.79 12.41
CA ALA A 412 -11.47 -2.41 12.27
C ALA A 412 -11.06 -1.82 10.91
N THR A 413 -10.67 -2.65 9.93
CA THR A 413 -10.19 -2.19 8.61
C THR A 413 -11.19 -1.27 7.90
N ARG A 414 -12.48 -1.41 8.19
CA ARG A 414 -13.55 -0.54 7.65
C ARG A 414 -13.41 0.94 8.04
N VAL A 415 -12.69 1.26 9.12
CA VAL A 415 -12.46 2.63 9.58
C VAL A 415 -10.99 3.03 9.50
N VAL A 416 -10.17 2.27 8.75
CA VAL A 416 -8.72 2.50 8.66
C VAL A 416 -8.39 3.92 8.20
N GLN A 417 -9.12 4.47 7.23
CA GLN A 417 -8.93 5.84 6.73
C GLN A 417 -9.21 6.91 7.80
N ALA A 418 -10.27 6.74 8.58
CA ALA A 418 -10.59 7.65 9.66
C ALA A 418 -9.62 7.56 10.83
N LEU A 419 -9.06 6.38 11.08
CA LEU A 419 -8.00 6.18 12.08
C LEU A 419 -6.67 6.76 11.61
N GLN A 420 -6.40 6.71 10.30
CA GLN A 420 -5.21 7.34 9.69
C GLN A 420 -5.23 8.84 9.92
N ALA A 421 -6.36 9.51 9.68
CA ALA A 421 -6.53 10.97 9.87
C ALA A 421 -6.42 11.46 11.33
N LEU A 422 -6.24 10.55 12.29
CA LEU A 422 -6.12 10.84 13.73
C LEU A 422 -4.70 10.62 14.26
N LEU A 423 -3.77 10.26 13.38
CA LEU A 423 -2.37 10.04 13.75
C LEU A 423 -1.66 11.39 13.97
N PRO A 424 -0.70 11.51 14.92
CA PRO A 424 0.08 12.74 15.10
C PRO A 424 0.79 13.17 13.81
N ALA A 425 1.09 14.45 13.62
CA ALA A 425 1.85 14.93 12.45
C ALA A 425 3.24 14.27 12.27
N GLU A 426 3.85 13.75 13.35
CA GLU A 426 5.09 12.95 13.32
C GLU A 426 4.86 11.50 12.86
N ALA A 427 3.63 11.00 13.04
CA ALA A 427 3.12 9.74 12.52
C ALA A 427 2.57 9.89 11.09
N GLU A 428 2.23 11.12 10.69
CA GLU A 428 1.77 11.50 9.36
C GLU A 428 2.87 12.02 8.44
N THR A 429 4.06 12.49 8.86
CA THR A 429 5.09 13.04 7.93
C THR A 429 5.19 12.30 6.58
N GLU A 430 4.61 12.71 5.45
CA GLU A 430 3.57 13.69 5.07
C GLU A 430 3.09 14.78 6.06
N PRO A 431 3.75 15.95 6.08
CA PRO A 431 3.12 17.23 6.39
C PRO A 431 1.93 17.50 5.47
N ASP A 432 0.73 17.54 6.03
CA ASP A 432 -0.49 17.79 5.29
C ASP A 432 -0.94 19.27 5.32
N GLY A 433 -1.69 19.68 4.30
CA GLY A 433 -2.48 20.93 4.19
C GLY A 433 -1.86 22.00 3.26
N ASP A 434 -2.51 22.61 2.28
CA ASP A 434 -3.93 22.79 1.97
C ASP A 434 -4.09 23.00 0.44
N THR A 435 -5.29 22.70 -0.04
CA THR A 435 -5.85 22.99 -1.36
C THR A 435 -6.31 24.45 -1.43
N ASP A 436 -5.82 25.23 -2.40
CA ASP A 436 -6.72 25.86 -3.36
C ASP A 436 -5.99 26.32 -4.64
N GLY A 437 -6.70 26.19 -5.77
CA GLY A 437 -6.42 26.85 -7.04
C GLY A 437 -5.43 26.18 -8.01
N ALA A 438 -5.93 25.34 -8.93
CA ALA A 438 -5.51 25.44 -10.33
C ALA A 438 -6.51 24.83 -11.31
N ALA A 439 -6.85 25.67 -12.29
CA ALA A 439 -7.62 25.44 -13.49
C ALA A 439 -7.34 24.12 -14.25
N VAL A 440 -8.45 23.46 -14.62
CA VAL A 440 -8.81 22.89 -15.93
C VAL A 440 -7.74 22.08 -16.69
N VAL A 441 -7.83 20.75 -16.55
CA VAL A 441 -7.75 19.80 -17.68
C VAL A 441 -8.79 18.70 -17.42
N LEU A 442 -9.65 18.43 -18.40
CA LEU A 442 -10.91 17.66 -18.26
C LEU A 442 -10.68 16.15 -18.02
N PRO A 443 -11.26 15.54 -16.96
CA PRO A 443 -11.21 14.10 -16.70
C PRO A 443 -12.42 13.34 -17.30
N VAL A 444 -12.23 12.06 -17.62
CA VAL A 444 -13.31 11.06 -17.68
C VAL A 444 -13.76 10.84 -16.23
N GLN A 445 -15.04 11.04 -15.93
CA GLN A 445 -15.56 10.98 -14.55
C GLN A 445 -15.54 9.55 -14.02
N GLU A 446 -14.71 9.29 -12.99
CA GLU A 446 -15.01 8.27 -12.00
C GLU A 446 -15.81 8.94 -10.88
N GLY A 447 -17.08 8.58 -10.76
CA GLY A 447 -18.01 9.05 -9.73
C GLY A 447 -19.41 9.25 -10.27
N PHE A 448 -20.41 9.41 -9.40
CA PHE A 448 -21.75 9.77 -9.87
C PHE A 448 -21.78 11.22 -10.34
N SER A 449 -22.46 11.48 -11.46
CA SER A 449 -22.75 12.84 -11.92
C SER A 449 -23.53 13.59 -10.82
N PRO A 450 -23.16 14.85 -10.47
CA PRO A 450 -23.88 15.63 -9.48
C PRO A 450 -25.36 15.76 -9.83
N LEU A 451 -26.24 15.63 -8.83
CA LEU A 451 -27.68 15.70 -9.07
C LEU A 451 -28.09 17.11 -9.47
N THR A 452 -29.05 17.22 -10.40
CA THR A 452 -29.53 18.51 -10.89
C THR A 452 -30.70 19.04 -10.05
N GLN A 453 -30.86 20.36 -10.02
CA GLN A 453 -32.01 20.98 -9.34
C GLN A 453 -33.34 20.65 -10.03
N GLU A 454 -33.33 20.37 -11.34
CA GLU A 454 -34.48 19.86 -12.10
C GLU A 454 -34.87 18.45 -11.63
N PHE A 455 -33.89 17.56 -11.43
CA PHE A 455 -34.11 16.23 -10.88
C PHE A 455 -34.69 16.29 -9.45
N ALA A 456 -34.11 17.12 -8.58
CA ALA A 456 -34.62 17.33 -7.23
C ALA A 456 -36.07 17.84 -7.22
N ALA A 457 -36.40 18.80 -8.09
CA ALA A 457 -37.76 19.31 -8.25
C ALA A 457 -38.74 18.23 -8.76
N SER A 458 -38.29 17.32 -9.62
CA SER A 458 -39.11 16.19 -10.11
C SER A 458 -39.50 15.18 -9.02
N LEU A 459 -38.67 15.09 -7.96
CA LEU A 459 -38.91 14.25 -6.79
C LEU A 459 -39.64 14.99 -5.66
N HIS A 460 -39.95 16.28 -5.85
CA HIS A 460 -40.49 17.16 -4.82
C HIS A 460 -39.63 17.20 -3.55
N MET A 461 -38.31 17.16 -3.71
CA MET A 461 -37.33 17.18 -2.63
C MET A 461 -36.32 18.31 -2.84
N GLU A 462 -35.72 18.78 -1.75
CA GLU A 462 -34.59 19.71 -1.82
C GLU A 462 -33.35 18.98 -2.35
N LEU A 463 -32.48 19.73 -3.05
CA LEU A 463 -31.27 19.17 -3.65
C LEU A 463 -30.25 18.71 -2.59
N GLU A 464 -30.08 19.48 -1.51
CA GLU A 464 -29.08 19.22 -0.48
C GLU A 464 -29.25 17.82 0.16
N PRO A 465 -30.43 17.40 0.64
CA PRO A 465 -30.63 16.05 1.18
C PRO A 465 -30.51 14.94 0.12
N LEU A 466 -30.86 15.20 -1.14
CA LEU A 466 -30.71 14.21 -2.21
C LEU A 466 -29.25 13.98 -2.56
N GLN A 467 -28.46 15.06 -2.59
CA GLN A 467 -27.03 14.98 -2.81
C GLN A 467 -26.35 14.23 -1.66
N GLU A 468 -26.73 14.50 -0.40
CA GLU A 468 -26.25 13.72 0.76
C GLU A 468 -26.51 12.22 0.60
N ILE A 469 -27.69 11.84 0.09
CA ILE A 469 -28.03 10.43 -0.17
C ILE A 469 -27.15 9.82 -1.27
N ALA A 470 -26.85 10.58 -2.34
CA ALA A 470 -25.98 10.14 -3.42
C ALA A 470 -24.53 9.96 -2.94
N ASP A 471 -24.02 10.94 -2.18
CA ASP A 471 -22.68 10.91 -1.59
C ASP A 471 -22.54 9.70 -0.64
N LEU A 472 -23.57 9.46 0.20
CA LEU A 472 -23.62 8.28 1.07
C LEU A 472 -23.63 6.97 0.28
N LEU A 473 -24.31 6.91 -0.86
CA LEU A 473 -24.34 5.71 -1.70
C LEU A 473 -22.99 5.49 -2.41
N GLU A 474 -22.32 6.56 -2.83
CA GLU A 474 -21.00 6.52 -3.44
C GLU A 474 -19.94 6.02 -2.45
N GLU A 475 -19.97 6.53 -1.22
CA GLU A 475 -19.06 6.14 -0.14
C GLU A 475 -19.33 4.71 0.35
N ASN A 476 -20.58 4.40 0.68
CA ASN A 476 -20.93 3.13 1.34
C ASN A 476 -21.19 1.98 0.37
N ARG A 477 -21.39 2.27 -0.93
CA ARG A 477 -21.78 1.33 -2.00
C ARG A 477 -23.10 0.58 -1.75
N GLN A 478 -23.79 0.90 -0.66
CA GLN A 478 -25.07 0.33 -0.26
C GLN A 478 -25.80 1.32 0.66
N LEU A 479 -27.11 1.41 0.51
CA LEU A 479 -27.94 2.32 1.31
C LEU A 479 -29.27 1.65 1.66
N VAL A 480 -29.73 1.82 2.90
CA VAL A 480 -31.05 1.35 3.35
C VAL A 480 -31.92 2.54 3.73
N LEU A 481 -32.93 2.82 2.91
CA LEU A 481 -33.95 3.82 3.22
C LEU A 481 -34.99 3.19 4.17
N TYR A 482 -35.13 3.73 5.38
CA TYR A 482 -36.12 3.28 6.37
C TYR A 482 -37.18 4.36 6.64
N GLY A 483 -38.37 3.95 7.09
CA GLY A 483 -39.45 4.87 7.44
C GLY A 483 -40.85 4.27 7.28
N PRO A 484 -41.90 4.96 7.72
CA PRO A 484 -43.28 4.47 7.66
C PRO A 484 -43.71 4.01 6.26
N PRO A 485 -44.63 3.03 6.13
CA PRO A 485 -45.17 2.65 4.82
C PRO A 485 -45.85 3.87 4.16
N GLY A 486 -45.68 4.02 2.84
CA GLY A 486 -46.26 5.14 2.08
C GLY A 486 -45.38 6.39 1.96
N THR A 487 -44.18 6.44 2.58
CA THR A 487 -43.28 7.62 2.49
C THR A 487 -42.38 7.66 1.24
N GLY A 488 -42.80 7.06 0.13
CA GLY A 488 -42.08 7.19 -1.16
C GLY A 488 -40.71 6.52 -1.27
N LYS A 489 -40.24 5.73 -0.29
CA LYS A 489 -38.89 5.10 -0.30
C LYS A 489 -38.58 4.32 -1.58
N THR A 490 -39.51 3.49 -2.03
CA THR A 490 -39.35 2.71 -3.28
C THR A 490 -39.36 3.62 -4.52
N TYR A 491 -40.10 4.73 -4.47
CA TYR A 491 -40.13 5.71 -5.55
C TYR A 491 -38.78 6.44 -5.65
N LEU A 492 -38.29 6.96 -4.52
CA LEU A 492 -36.98 7.62 -4.41
C LEU A 492 -35.83 6.70 -4.85
N ALA A 493 -35.76 5.48 -4.32
CA ALA A 493 -34.68 4.54 -4.64
C ALA A 493 -34.59 4.22 -6.15
N LYS A 494 -35.72 4.07 -6.83
CA LYS A 494 -35.74 3.77 -8.27
C LYS A 494 -35.25 4.94 -9.12
N HIS A 495 -35.77 6.14 -8.85
CA HIS A 495 -35.43 7.32 -9.64
C HIS A 495 -33.99 7.75 -9.38
N LEU A 496 -33.53 7.69 -8.13
CA LEU A 496 -32.15 7.97 -7.78
C LEU A 496 -31.18 6.98 -8.42
N ALA A 497 -31.47 5.67 -8.37
CA ALA A 497 -30.60 4.67 -8.99
C ALA A 497 -30.51 4.83 -10.52
N ALA A 498 -31.62 5.17 -11.19
CA ALA A 498 -31.64 5.39 -12.64
C ALA A 498 -30.85 6.65 -13.04
N GLU A 499 -30.99 7.73 -12.28
CA GLU A 499 -30.24 8.98 -12.50
C GLU A 499 -28.74 8.77 -12.30
N LEU A 500 -28.34 8.14 -11.19
CA LEU A 500 -26.93 7.89 -10.87
C LEU A 500 -26.25 6.90 -11.83
N ALA A 501 -27.00 5.94 -12.38
CA ALA A 501 -26.49 4.95 -13.34
C ALA A 501 -26.56 5.41 -14.80
N GLU A 502 -27.09 6.61 -15.06
CA GLU A 502 -27.40 7.14 -16.39
C GLU A 502 -28.18 6.12 -17.25
N ASP A 503 -29.10 5.39 -16.59
CA ASP A 503 -29.73 4.21 -17.18
C ASP A 503 -30.85 4.62 -18.14
N THR A 504 -30.53 4.69 -19.42
CA THR A 504 -31.48 4.95 -20.51
C THR A 504 -32.13 3.68 -21.07
N THR A 505 -31.69 2.50 -20.60
CA THR A 505 -32.04 1.18 -21.18
C THR A 505 -32.71 0.20 -20.21
N ASP A 506 -32.82 0.53 -18.91
CA ASP A 506 -33.37 -0.32 -17.82
C ASP A 506 -32.58 -1.64 -17.62
N GLU A 507 -31.32 -1.63 -18.06
CA GLU A 507 -30.41 -2.78 -18.00
C GLU A 507 -29.43 -2.67 -16.82
N ARG A 508 -29.08 -1.45 -16.39
CA ARG A 508 -28.08 -1.19 -15.35
C ARG A 508 -28.68 -1.21 -13.94
N VAL A 509 -29.98 -0.96 -13.81
CA VAL A 509 -30.71 -1.03 -12.54
C VAL A 509 -31.62 -2.27 -12.51
N LYS A 510 -31.60 -3.03 -11.40
CA LYS A 510 -32.51 -4.18 -11.19
C LYS A 510 -33.24 -4.08 -9.87
N LEU A 511 -34.57 -4.19 -9.93
CA LEU A 511 -35.44 -4.20 -8.74
C LEU A 511 -35.65 -5.64 -8.24
N VAL A 512 -35.34 -5.86 -6.95
CA VAL A 512 -35.61 -7.12 -6.25
C VAL A 512 -36.45 -6.83 -5.00
N GLN A 513 -37.46 -7.66 -4.73
CA GLN A 513 -38.30 -7.55 -3.55
C GLN A 513 -38.18 -8.83 -2.69
N PHE A 514 -37.69 -8.68 -1.46
CA PHE A 514 -37.59 -9.80 -0.54
C PHE A 514 -38.94 -10.15 0.11
N HIS A 515 -39.16 -11.44 0.29
CA HIS A 515 -40.26 -12.02 1.06
C HIS A 515 -39.74 -13.16 1.95
N PRO A 516 -40.44 -13.57 3.02
CA PRO A 516 -39.94 -14.60 3.94
C PRO A 516 -39.57 -15.94 3.30
N SER A 517 -40.17 -16.28 2.16
CA SER A 517 -39.85 -17.48 1.38
C SER A 517 -38.72 -17.29 0.35
N TYR A 518 -38.03 -16.14 0.34
CA TYR A 518 -36.97 -15.83 -0.63
C TYR A 518 -35.66 -16.39 -0.10
N ALA A 519 -35.10 -17.37 -0.80
CA ALA A 519 -33.93 -18.11 -0.33
C ALA A 519 -32.64 -17.67 -1.03
N TYR A 520 -31.50 -18.16 -0.54
CA TYR A 520 -30.19 -17.92 -1.16
C TYR A 520 -30.16 -18.37 -2.62
N GLU A 521 -30.82 -19.50 -2.91
CA GLU A 521 -30.95 -20.12 -4.22
C GLU A 521 -31.75 -19.28 -5.22
N ASP A 522 -32.57 -18.35 -4.72
CA ASP A 522 -33.31 -17.37 -5.51
C ASP A 522 -32.49 -16.09 -5.74
N PHE A 523 -31.66 -15.68 -4.78
CA PHE A 523 -30.92 -14.41 -4.81
C PHE A 523 -29.56 -14.48 -5.51
N PHE A 524 -28.79 -15.54 -5.24
CA PHE A 524 -27.38 -15.63 -5.63
C PHE A 524 -27.09 -16.76 -6.62
N VAL A 525 -27.29 -18.03 -6.22
CA VAL A 525 -27.12 -19.18 -7.12
C VAL A 525 -27.89 -20.40 -6.59
N GLY A 526 -28.59 -21.13 -7.47
CA GLY A 526 -29.38 -22.29 -7.08
C GLY A 526 -29.51 -23.33 -8.17
N TYR A 527 -29.70 -24.60 -7.78
CA TYR A 527 -30.02 -25.68 -8.72
C TYR A 527 -31.50 -25.56 -9.13
N ARG A 528 -31.73 -25.46 -10.45
CA ARG A 528 -33.08 -25.46 -11.02
C ARG A 528 -33.23 -26.67 -11.94
N PRO A 529 -34.41 -27.31 -11.96
CA PRO A 529 -34.68 -28.39 -12.90
C PRO A 529 -34.63 -27.83 -14.33
N ASP A 530 -33.85 -28.47 -15.19
CA ASP A 530 -33.70 -28.16 -16.60
C ASP A 530 -34.12 -29.38 -17.44
N LYS A 531 -34.85 -29.12 -18.52
CA LYS A 531 -35.36 -30.18 -19.39
C LYS A 531 -34.27 -30.55 -20.38
N THR A 532 -33.83 -31.80 -20.35
CA THR A 532 -33.05 -32.37 -21.46
C THR A 532 -34.00 -32.87 -22.55
N ASP A 533 -33.55 -32.83 -23.82
CA ASP A 533 -34.36 -33.19 -25.00
C ASP A 533 -34.97 -34.60 -24.94
N ASP A 534 -34.42 -35.49 -24.09
CA ASP A 534 -34.86 -36.87 -23.88
C ASP A 534 -35.88 -37.06 -22.71
N GLY A 535 -36.43 -35.98 -22.15
CA GLY A 535 -37.49 -36.06 -21.14
C GLY A 535 -37.03 -36.45 -19.72
N GLN A 536 -35.73 -36.54 -19.48
CA GLN A 536 -35.17 -36.66 -18.12
C GLN A 536 -35.01 -35.28 -17.46
N VAL A 537 -35.37 -35.18 -16.18
CA VAL A 537 -35.18 -33.95 -15.38
C VAL A 537 -33.74 -33.92 -14.90
N SER A 538 -32.96 -32.96 -15.41
CA SER A 538 -31.61 -32.67 -14.93
C SER A 538 -31.63 -31.45 -14.02
N PHE A 539 -30.64 -31.26 -13.16
CA PHE A 539 -30.50 -30.04 -12.35
C PHE A 539 -29.35 -29.21 -12.90
N LYS A 540 -29.64 -27.95 -13.27
CA LYS A 540 -28.64 -26.99 -13.73
C LYS A 540 -28.45 -25.91 -12.69
N LEU A 541 -27.21 -25.51 -12.48
CA LEU A 541 -26.88 -24.37 -11.63
C LEU A 541 -27.24 -23.08 -12.36
N VAL A 542 -28.15 -22.28 -11.79
CA VAL A 542 -28.64 -21.03 -12.38
C VAL A 542 -28.25 -19.86 -11.47
N ALA A 543 -27.63 -18.83 -12.06
CA ALA A 543 -27.30 -17.59 -11.36
C ALA A 543 -28.57 -16.81 -10.99
N GLY A 544 -28.63 -16.29 -9.77
CA GLY A 544 -29.68 -15.42 -9.27
C GLY A 544 -29.47 -13.95 -9.67
N PRO A 545 -30.43 -13.06 -9.36
CA PRO A 545 -30.41 -11.66 -9.79
C PRO A 545 -29.15 -10.87 -9.39
N LEU A 546 -28.64 -11.05 -8.17
CA LEU A 546 -27.45 -10.32 -7.71
C LEU A 546 -26.21 -10.74 -8.51
N ARG A 547 -26.05 -12.04 -8.74
CA ARG A 547 -24.91 -12.57 -9.48
C ARG A 547 -24.91 -12.12 -10.94
N ARG A 548 -26.08 -12.15 -11.60
CA ARG A 548 -26.22 -11.65 -12.98
C ARG A 548 -25.88 -10.17 -13.08
N LEU A 549 -26.39 -9.35 -12.15
CA LEU A 549 -26.11 -7.91 -12.13
C LEU A 549 -24.62 -7.63 -11.93
N ALA A 550 -23.94 -8.38 -11.06
CA ALA A 550 -22.50 -8.26 -10.87
C ALA A 550 -21.69 -8.70 -12.11
N GLU A 551 -22.12 -9.77 -12.79
CA GLU A 551 -21.51 -10.23 -14.05
C GLU A 551 -21.72 -9.19 -15.18
N ASP A 552 -22.87 -8.53 -15.22
CA ASP A 552 -23.18 -7.49 -16.20
C ASP A 552 -22.43 -6.17 -15.93
N ALA A 553 -22.25 -5.79 -14.66
CA ALA A 553 -21.46 -4.64 -14.24
C ALA A 553 -19.95 -4.82 -14.46
N ALA A 554 -19.48 -6.06 -14.61
CA ALA A 554 -18.07 -6.35 -14.90
C ALA A 554 -17.73 -6.24 -16.41
N LYS A 555 -18.73 -6.04 -17.29
CA LYS A 555 -18.51 -5.95 -18.74
C LYS A 555 -18.02 -4.55 -19.14
N PRO A 556 -17.10 -4.42 -20.11
CA PRO A 556 -16.64 -3.12 -20.60
C PRO A 556 -17.81 -2.31 -21.19
N GLY A 557 -18.01 -1.08 -20.72
CA GLY A 557 -19.08 -0.17 -21.18
C GLY A 557 -20.33 -0.10 -20.30
N ASN A 558 -20.34 -0.79 -19.16
CA ASN A 558 -21.34 -0.69 -18.09
C ASN A 558 -20.78 -0.10 -16.81
#